data_AF-A0A151QUJ3-F1
#
_entry.id   AF-A0A151QUJ3-F1
#
_cell.length_a   1.000
_cell.length_b   1.000
_cell.length_c   1.000
_cell.angle_alpha   90.00
_cell.angle_beta   90.00
_cell.angle_gamma   90.00
#
_symmetry.space_group_name_H-M   'P 1'
#
loop_
_entity.id
_entity.type
_entity.pdbx_description
1 polymer ?
#
loop_
_entity_poly.entity_id
_entity_poly.type
_entity_poly.pdbx_seq_one_letter_code
_entity_poly.pdbx_strand_id
1 'polypeptide(L)'
;NEIMCNYCQKIMKGRITRAKQHLMGKKGNVAPCQSVPQEVKDELWALEKNKKMKESESCQTIMEDVTFEVETLGTNEWKKVAMKKGPIDLFVNVRKFQAGLSFNMIKLGSFHDMVTVIGSFGPHLRPPSYHEVRVELLQKEIEYIETLMKNAWTDKKQRCIINFLVNSSIGTMFIKSINGSNFVKTREKLFELLDSIVEHIGKEKVVKVITDNGSNYVLPGKMFEAKRKFFEPHVQPIA
;
A
#
# COMPACT_ATOMS: atom_id res chain seq x y z
N ASN A 1 28.53 14.22 3.06
CA ASN A 1 29.42 13.07 3.32
C ASN A 1 30.70 13.19 2.52
N GLU A 2 31.81 13.31 3.25
CA GLU A 2 33.17 13.24 2.72
C GLU A 2 33.75 11.90 3.15
N ILE A 3 34.39 11.18 2.21
CA ILE A 3 34.97 9.86 2.45
C ILE A 3 36.44 9.92 2.06
N MET A 4 37.32 9.57 2.99
CA MET A 4 38.77 9.52 2.76
C MET A 4 39.19 8.10 2.39
N CYS A 5 40.05 7.97 1.37
CA CYS A 5 40.66 6.70 1.00
C CYS A 5 41.88 6.42 1.89
N ASN A 6 41.88 5.32 2.64
CA ASN A 6 43.01 5.00 3.54
C ASN A 6 44.32 4.65 2.81
N TYR A 7 44.27 4.31 1.52
CA TYR A 7 45.46 3.92 0.74
C TYR A 7 46.19 5.11 0.09
N CYS A 8 45.46 6.11 -0.40
CA CYS A 8 46.06 7.29 -1.06
C CYS A 8 45.69 8.62 -0.41
N GLN A 9 44.98 8.59 0.72
CA GLN A 9 44.52 9.76 1.49
C GLN A 9 43.64 10.74 0.69
N LYS A 10 43.15 10.34 -0.48
CA LYS A 10 42.27 11.17 -1.32
C LYS A 10 40.90 11.31 -0.68
N ILE A 11 40.46 12.56 -0.51
CA ILE A 11 39.12 12.89 -0.04
C ILE A 11 38.16 12.91 -1.24
N MET A 12 37.07 12.16 -1.13
CA MET A 12 36.02 12.07 -2.13
C MET A 12 34.73 12.64 -1.55
N LYS A 13 34.15 13.63 -2.24
CA LYS A 13 32.84 14.19 -1.89
C LYS A 13 31.74 13.46 -2.66
N GLY A 14 30.66 13.03 -1.99
CA GLY A 14 29.47 12.46 -2.62
C GLY A 14 29.03 11.09 -2.10
N ARG A 15 28.28 10.33 -2.92
CA ARG A 15 27.74 9.00 -2.57
C ARG A 15 28.86 7.95 -2.46
N ILE A 16 28.64 6.94 -1.61
CA ILE A 16 29.58 5.82 -1.35
C ILE A 16 30.00 5.06 -2.61
N THR A 17 29.20 5.12 -3.68
CA THR A 17 29.51 4.56 -5.00
C THR A 17 30.83 5.08 -5.56
N ARG A 18 31.18 6.36 -5.30
CA ARG A 18 32.46 6.93 -5.71
C ARG A 18 33.63 6.26 -4.97
N ALA A 19 33.53 6.10 -3.66
CA ALA A 19 34.54 5.41 -2.87
C ALA A 19 34.78 3.97 -3.35
N LYS A 20 33.70 3.23 -3.68
CA LYS A 20 33.80 1.88 -4.25
C LYS A 20 34.53 1.87 -5.60
N GLN A 21 34.15 2.75 -6.53
CA GLN A 21 34.80 2.86 -7.85
C GLN A 21 36.30 3.14 -7.72
N HIS A 22 36.67 4.05 -6.81
CA HIS A 22 38.06 4.40 -6.53
C HIS A 22 38.88 3.21 -6.03
N LEU A 23 38.38 2.46 -5.04
CA LEU A 23 39.10 1.31 -4.47
C LEU A 23 39.22 0.14 -5.45
N MET A 24 38.17 -0.15 -6.21
CA MET A 24 38.10 -1.30 -7.12
C MET A 24 38.86 -1.09 -8.45
N GLY A 25 39.41 0.09 -8.70
CA GLY A 25 40.02 0.41 -10.00
C GLY A 25 39.00 0.54 -11.15
N LYS A 26 37.70 0.69 -10.84
CA LYS A 26 36.63 0.69 -11.83
C LYS A 26 36.55 2.05 -12.52
N LYS A 27 36.62 2.07 -13.86
CA LYS A 27 36.42 3.29 -14.64
C LYS A 27 35.03 3.87 -14.35
N GLY A 28 34.97 5.15 -13.99
CA GLY A 28 33.74 5.80 -13.56
C GLY A 28 33.94 7.27 -13.21
N ASN A 29 33.15 7.77 -12.25
CA ASN A 29 33.09 9.20 -11.90
C ASN A 29 34.25 9.67 -11.00
N VAL A 30 35.19 8.78 -10.67
CA VAL A 30 36.36 9.09 -9.86
C VAL A 30 37.55 8.28 -10.37
N ALA A 31 38.73 8.91 -10.38
CA ALA A 31 39.97 8.24 -10.77
C ALA A 31 40.27 7.06 -9.82
N PRO A 32 40.76 5.92 -10.35
CA PRO A 32 41.08 4.74 -9.56
C PRO A 32 42.26 4.99 -8.60
N CYS A 33 42.30 4.26 -7.49
CA CYS A 33 43.41 4.30 -6.56
C CYS A 33 44.58 3.45 -7.08
N GLN A 34 45.75 4.08 -7.20
CA GLN A 34 46.99 3.38 -7.57
C GLN A 34 47.62 2.66 -6.37
N SER A 35 47.35 3.13 -5.16
CA SER A 35 47.94 2.60 -3.92
C SER A 35 47.20 1.39 -3.34
N VAL A 36 46.05 0.99 -3.91
CA VAL A 36 45.32 -0.20 -3.45
C VAL A 36 45.98 -1.45 -4.05
N PRO A 37 46.40 -2.42 -3.23
CA PRO A 37 46.95 -3.69 -3.68
C PRO A 37 46.00 -4.45 -4.62
N GLN A 38 46.55 -5.19 -5.58
CA GLN A 38 45.75 -5.92 -6.56
C GLN A 38 44.86 -6.98 -5.91
N GLU A 39 45.36 -7.68 -4.89
CA GLU A 39 44.61 -8.68 -4.10
C GLU A 39 43.32 -8.09 -3.53
N VAL A 40 43.39 -6.89 -2.94
CA VAL A 40 42.22 -6.19 -2.39
C VAL A 40 41.24 -5.79 -3.49
N LYS A 41 41.74 -5.38 -4.67
CA LYS A 41 40.87 -5.08 -5.82
C LYS A 41 40.11 -6.32 -6.28
N ASP A 42 40.79 -7.45 -6.36
CA ASP A 42 40.24 -8.72 -6.83
C ASP A 42 39.18 -9.25 -5.85
N GLU A 43 39.44 -9.16 -4.54
CA GLU A 43 38.45 -9.46 -3.50
C GLU A 43 37.20 -8.58 -3.62
N LEU A 44 37.37 -7.26 -3.78
CA LEU A 44 36.23 -6.34 -3.95
C LEU A 44 35.45 -6.63 -5.25
N TRP A 45 36.13 -7.02 -6.33
CA TRP A 45 35.49 -7.46 -7.57
C TRP A 45 34.73 -8.78 -7.40
N ALA A 46 35.26 -9.73 -6.64
CA ALA A 46 34.60 -10.98 -6.32
C ALA A 46 33.35 -10.74 -5.47
N LEU A 47 33.42 -9.87 -4.46
CA LEU A 47 32.27 -9.49 -3.64
C LEU A 47 31.16 -8.81 -4.47
N GLU A 48 31.52 -7.93 -5.42
CA GLU A 48 30.52 -7.29 -6.29
C GLU A 48 29.91 -8.28 -7.29
N LYS A 49 30.67 -9.24 -7.81
CA LYS A 49 30.15 -10.34 -8.65
C LYS A 49 29.21 -11.25 -7.85
N ASN A 50 29.61 -11.69 -6.66
CA ASN A 50 28.80 -12.55 -5.80
C ASN A 50 27.50 -11.87 -5.37
N LYS A 51 27.54 -10.55 -5.10
CA LYS A 51 26.33 -9.77 -4.81
C LYS A 51 25.38 -9.73 -6.01
N LYS A 52 25.90 -9.48 -7.21
CA LYS A 52 25.11 -9.48 -8.45
C LYS A 52 24.55 -10.85 -8.80
N MET A 53 25.32 -11.93 -8.59
CA MET A 53 24.87 -13.30 -8.80
C MET A 53 23.74 -13.66 -7.85
N LYS A 54 23.87 -13.34 -6.55
CA LYS A 54 22.78 -13.53 -5.57
C LYS A 54 21.53 -12.71 -5.91
N GLU A 55 21.70 -11.46 -6.34
CA GLU A 55 20.59 -10.60 -6.79
C GLU A 55 19.93 -11.16 -8.07
N SER A 56 20.71 -11.70 -9.02
CA SER A 56 20.17 -12.27 -10.27
C SER A 56 19.51 -13.62 -10.08
N GLU A 57 20.10 -14.51 -9.28
CA GLU A 57 19.49 -15.80 -8.90
C GLU A 57 18.18 -15.57 -8.16
N SER A 58 18.15 -14.65 -7.19
CA SER A 58 16.91 -14.29 -6.49
C SER A 58 15.84 -13.72 -7.42
N CYS A 59 16.21 -12.87 -8.40
CA CYS A 59 15.25 -12.40 -9.40
C CYS A 59 14.79 -13.50 -10.36
N GLN A 60 15.68 -14.42 -10.74
CA GLN A 60 15.36 -15.54 -11.63
C GLN A 60 14.39 -16.53 -10.98
N THR A 61 14.62 -16.91 -9.72
CA THR A 61 13.70 -17.78 -8.97
C THR A 61 12.30 -17.14 -8.84
N ILE A 62 12.23 -15.86 -8.48
CA ILE A 62 10.95 -15.13 -8.41
C ILE A 62 10.28 -15.08 -9.79
N MET A 63 11.05 -14.88 -10.86
CA MET A 63 10.50 -14.87 -12.22
C MET A 63 9.96 -16.23 -12.65
N GLU A 64 10.63 -17.33 -12.31
CA GLU A 64 10.19 -18.69 -12.62
C GLU A 64 8.88 -19.02 -11.90
N ASP A 65 8.77 -18.71 -10.61
CA ASP A 65 7.54 -18.89 -9.82
C ASP A 65 6.37 -18.04 -10.34
N VAL A 66 6.63 -16.78 -10.71
CA VAL A 66 5.60 -15.88 -11.28
C VAL A 66 5.15 -16.37 -12.66
N THR A 67 6.03 -17.01 -13.44
CA THR A 67 5.69 -17.51 -14.77
C THR A 67 4.89 -18.80 -14.76
N PHE A 68 4.99 -19.62 -13.71
CA PHE A 68 4.20 -20.85 -13.59
C PHE A 68 2.68 -20.56 -13.46
N GLU A 69 2.29 -19.37 -12.98
CA GLU A 69 0.89 -18.99 -12.80
C GLU A 69 0.25 -18.25 -14.00
N VAL A 70 1.00 -17.90 -15.06
CA VAL A 70 0.50 -17.07 -16.18
C VAL A 70 0.56 -17.83 -17.50
N GLU A 71 -0.48 -18.60 -17.81
CA GLU A 71 -0.63 -19.32 -19.10
C GLU A 71 -1.30 -18.52 -20.23
N THR A 72 -1.35 -17.18 -20.19
CA THR A 72 -2.14 -16.41 -21.19
C THR A 72 -1.39 -15.53 -22.18
N LEU A 73 -0.05 -15.50 -22.20
CA LEU A 73 0.73 -14.84 -23.28
C LEU A 73 2.01 -15.64 -23.63
N GLY A 74 2.24 -15.85 -24.93
CA GLY A 74 3.27 -16.77 -25.47
C GLY A 74 4.68 -16.60 -24.92
N THR A 75 5.37 -17.73 -24.74
CA THR A 75 6.46 -17.90 -23.75
C THR A 75 7.80 -17.18 -24.02
N ASN A 76 7.96 -16.62 -25.21
CA ASN A 76 9.28 -16.23 -25.72
C ASN A 76 9.49 -14.72 -25.83
N GLU A 77 8.42 -13.93 -25.95
CA GLU A 77 8.52 -12.46 -25.94
C GLU A 77 8.58 -11.90 -24.52
N TRP A 78 7.90 -12.53 -23.56
CA TRP A 78 7.87 -12.06 -22.17
C TRP A 78 9.23 -12.14 -21.49
N LYS A 79 10.04 -13.19 -21.76
CA LYS A 79 11.40 -13.34 -21.20
C LYS A 79 12.28 -12.15 -21.58
N LYS A 80 12.14 -11.64 -22.80
CA LYS A 80 12.91 -10.50 -23.32
C LYS A 80 12.51 -9.17 -22.67
N VAL A 81 11.24 -9.00 -22.31
CA VAL A 81 10.73 -7.79 -21.63
C VAL A 81 11.08 -7.81 -20.14
N ALA A 82 10.96 -8.95 -19.48
CA ALA A 82 11.28 -9.15 -18.06
C ALA A 82 12.79 -9.02 -17.76
N MET A 83 13.68 -9.42 -18.69
CA MET A 83 15.12 -9.17 -18.53
C MET A 83 15.52 -7.70 -18.70
N LYS A 84 14.70 -6.88 -19.36
CA LYS A 84 14.98 -5.44 -19.60
C LYS A 84 14.36 -4.51 -18.56
N LYS A 85 13.27 -4.92 -17.90
CA LYS A 85 12.52 -4.11 -16.94
C LYS A 85 12.42 -4.88 -15.62
N GLY A 86 12.54 -4.20 -14.48
CA GLY A 86 12.66 -4.87 -13.19
C GLY A 86 11.41 -5.69 -12.80
N PRO A 87 11.48 -6.51 -11.74
CA PRO A 87 10.38 -7.39 -11.32
C PRO A 87 9.06 -6.64 -11.03
N ILE A 88 9.13 -5.40 -10.55
CA ILE A 88 7.96 -4.55 -10.32
C ILE A 88 7.28 -4.13 -11.64
N ASP A 89 8.06 -3.81 -12.68
CA ASP A 89 7.52 -3.48 -14.01
C ASP A 89 6.77 -4.67 -14.60
N LEU A 90 7.26 -5.90 -14.35
CA LEU A 90 6.61 -7.12 -14.79
C LEU A 90 5.28 -7.34 -14.07
N PHE A 91 5.26 -7.22 -12.74
CA PHE A 91 4.05 -7.32 -11.93
C PHE A 91 2.98 -6.30 -12.36
N VAL A 92 3.42 -5.06 -12.61
CA VAL A 92 2.56 -3.95 -13.04
C VAL A 92 1.95 -4.19 -14.42
N ASN A 93 2.67 -4.77 -15.37
CA ASN A 93 2.14 -5.00 -16.72
C ASN A 93 1.24 -6.23 -16.80
N VAL A 94 1.52 -7.29 -16.04
CA VAL A 94 0.80 -8.57 -16.12
C VAL A 94 -0.44 -8.59 -15.20
N ARG A 95 -0.35 -8.04 -13.98
CA ARG A 95 -1.42 -8.18 -12.97
C ARG A 95 -2.34 -6.98 -12.80
N LYS A 96 -2.01 -5.78 -13.29
CA LYS A 96 -2.91 -4.61 -13.17
C LYS A 96 -4.28 -4.83 -13.80
N PHE A 97 -4.37 -5.64 -14.85
CA PHE A 97 -5.64 -5.90 -15.52
C PHE A 97 -6.58 -6.82 -14.73
N GLN A 98 -6.07 -7.67 -13.83
CA GLN A 98 -6.90 -8.63 -13.09
C GLN A 98 -7.54 -8.05 -11.82
N ALA A 99 -6.87 -7.11 -11.14
CA ALA A 99 -7.27 -6.66 -9.79
C ALA A 99 -7.89 -5.25 -9.73
N GLY A 100 -8.00 -4.51 -10.84
CA GLY A 100 -8.63 -3.19 -10.86
C GLY A 100 -7.94 -2.13 -9.98
N LEU A 101 -6.64 -2.28 -9.72
CA LEU A 101 -5.87 -1.38 -8.86
C LEU A 101 -5.69 0.00 -9.50
N SER A 102 -5.99 1.06 -8.75
CA SER A 102 -5.82 2.44 -9.22
C SER A 102 -4.34 2.81 -9.41
N PHE A 103 -4.02 3.48 -10.52
CA PHE A 103 -2.68 4.03 -10.75
C PHE A 103 -2.26 5.06 -9.69
N ASN A 104 -3.22 5.71 -9.03
CA ASN A 104 -2.94 6.68 -7.97
C ASN A 104 -2.29 6.03 -6.74
N MET A 105 -2.42 4.72 -6.56
CA MET A 105 -1.81 4.00 -5.44
C MET A 105 -0.28 4.19 -5.38
N ILE A 106 0.38 4.28 -6.54
CA ILE A 106 1.85 4.44 -6.63
C ILE A 106 2.31 5.80 -6.07
N LYS A 107 1.41 6.79 -5.98
CA LYS A 107 1.73 8.12 -5.44
C LYS A 107 1.62 8.18 -3.91
N LEU A 108 1.09 7.14 -3.26
CA LEU A 108 0.93 7.11 -1.81
C LEU A 108 2.27 6.79 -1.13
N GLY A 109 2.64 7.56 -0.10
CA GLY A 109 3.84 7.29 0.70
C GLY A 109 3.82 5.87 1.30
N SER A 110 2.65 5.45 1.80
CA SER A 110 2.44 4.10 2.33
C SER A 110 2.71 2.98 1.33
N PHE A 111 2.50 3.22 0.03
CA PHE A 111 2.86 2.25 -1.01
C PHE A 111 4.38 2.08 -1.12
N HIS A 112 5.15 3.17 -1.02
CA HIS A 112 6.60 3.11 -1.00
C HIS A 112 7.14 2.43 0.25
N ASP A 113 6.55 2.71 1.41
CA ASP A 113 6.91 2.07 2.67
C ASP A 113 6.64 0.56 2.61
N MET A 114 5.47 0.17 2.11
CA MET A 114 5.11 -1.24 1.89
C MET A 114 6.14 -1.96 1.01
N VAL A 115 6.50 -1.38 -0.14
CA VAL A 115 7.52 -1.99 -1.04
C VAL A 115 8.88 -2.09 -0.36
N THR A 116 9.27 -1.09 0.44
CA THR A 116 10.54 -1.07 1.18
C THR A 116 10.56 -2.15 2.26
N VAL A 117 9.47 -2.31 3.01
CA VAL A 117 9.33 -3.35 4.03
C VAL A 117 9.37 -4.73 3.39
N ILE A 118 8.60 -4.98 2.32
CA ILE A 118 8.61 -6.25 1.58
C ILE A 118 10.03 -6.58 1.11
N GLY A 119 10.73 -5.61 0.51
CA GLY A 119 12.10 -5.79 0.05
C GLY A 119 13.10 -6.07 1.18
N SER A 120 12.84 -5.56 2.39
CA SER A 120 13.71 -5.77 3.56
C SER A 120 13.51 -7.14 4.21
N PHE A 121 12.28 -7.68 4.22
CA PHE A 121 12.00 -9.04 4.69
C PHE A 121 12.53 -10.11 3.72
N GLY A 122 12.45 -9.85 2.41
CA GLY A 122 12.97 -10.74 1.38
C GLY A 122 12.01 -11.87 0.97
N PRO A 123 12.51 -12.88 0.22
CA PRO A 123 11.68 -13.84 -0.51
C PRO A 123 10.85 -14.79 0.37
N HIS A 124 11.16 -14.89 1.66
CA HIS A 124 10.41 -15.74 2.60
C HIS A 124 9.27 -15.01 3.30
N LEU A 125 9.00 -13.75 2.94
CA LEU A 125 7.83 -13.04 3.44
C LEU A 125 6.56 -13.74 2.95
N ARG A 126 5.84 -14.36 3.88
CA ARG A 126 4.50 -14.90 3.62
C ARG A 126 3.52 -13.73 3.51
N PRO A 127 2.83 -13.55 2.38
CA PRO A 127 1.75 -12.56 2.28
C PRO A 127 0.63 -12.89 3.28
N PRO A 128 0.00 -11.89 3.89
CA PRO A 128 -1.15 -12.13 4.74
C PRO A 128 -2.31 -12.70 3.91
N SER A 129 -3.06 -13.63 4.50
CA SER A 129 -4.27 -14.20 3.91
C SER A 129 -5.41 -13.18 3.84
N TYR A 130 -6.40 -13.46 2.99
CA TYR A 130 -7.61 -12.63 2.91
C TYR A 130 -8.29 -12.41 4.28
N HIS A 131 -8.31 -13.43 5.14
CA HIS A 131 -8.90 -13.32 6.48
C HIS A 131 -8.05 -12.45 7.42
N GLU A 132 -6.73 -12.62 7.42
CA GLU A 132 -5.81 -11.82 8.24
C GLU A 132 -5.87 -10.34 7.86
N VAL A 133 -5.92 -10.02 6.57
CA VAL A 133 -6.09 -8.62 6.11
C VAL A 133 -7.45 -8.07 6.53
N ARG A 134 -8.54 -8.77 6.17
CA ARG A 134 -9.92 -8.31 6.37
C ARG A 134 -10.29 -8.11 7.83
N VAL A 135 -9.77 -8.98 8.71
CA VAL A 135 -10.17 -9.02 10.11
C VAL A 135 -9.07 -8.42 10.96
N GLU A 136 -7.92 -9.07 11.07
CA GLU A 136 -6.95 -8.74 12.11
C GLU A 136 -6.18 -7.44 11.85
N LEU A 137 -5.68 -7.25 10.62
CA LEU A 137 -4.87 -6.08 10.28
C LEU A 137 -5.73 -4.82 10.18
N LEU A 138 -6.89 -4.93 9.51
CA LEU A 138 -7.86 -3.83 9.43
C LEU A 138 -8.42 -3.46 10.81
N GLN A 139 -8.71 -4.42 11.69
CA GLN A 139 -9.18 -4.12 13.04
C GLN A 139 -8.12 -3.44 13.91
N LYS A 140 -6.83 -3.75 13.70
CA LYS A 140 -5.73 -3.06 14.40
C LYS A 140 -5.56 -1.61 13.94
N GLU A 141 -5.79 -1.30 12.67
CA GLU A 141 -5.80 0.10 12.19
C GLU A 141 -7.03 0.90 12.63
N ILE A 142 -8.09 0.23 13.08
CA ILE A 142 -9.27 0.83 13.72
C ILE A 142 -8.99 1.14 15.20
N GLU A 143 -7.83 1.73 15.50
CA GLU A 143 -7.48 2.19 16.85
C GLU A 143 -7.90 3.65 17.10
N TYR A 144 -8.17 4.43 16.04
CA TYR A 144 -8.64 5.80 16.18
C TYR A 144 -9.61 6.18 15.06
N ILE A 145 -10.92 6.08 15.31
CA ILE A 145 -11.96 6.52 14.38
C ILE A 145 -12.51 7.87 14.83
N GLU A 146 -12.28 8.90 14.04
CA GLU A 146 -12.81 10.23 14.32
C GLU A 146 -14.24 10.38 13.79
N THR A 147 -14.59 9.73 12.68
CA THR A 147 -15.92 9.93 12.09
C THR A 147 -16.38 8.74 11.24
N LEU A 148 -17.58 8.22 11.48
CA LEU A 148 -18.27 7.32 10.56
C LEU A 148 -19.02 8.16 9.51
N MET A 149 -18.61 8.10 8.25
CA MET A 149 -19.29 8.74 7.12
C MET A 149 -20.15 7.72 6.38
N LYS A 150 -21.39 8.09 6.06
CA LYS A 150 -22.29 7.29 5.23
C LYS A 150 -22.47 7.95 3.87
N ASN A 151 -22.24 7.20 2.79
CA ASN A 151 -22.57 7.64 1.43
C ASN A 151 -23.57 6.64 0.81
N ALA A 152 -24.76 7.11 0.41
CA ALA A 152 -25.77 6.28 -0.24
C ALA A 152 -25.96 6.74 -1.68
N TRP A 153 -25.97 5.78 -2.61
CA TRP A 153 -26.29 6.05 -4.01
C TRP A 153 -27.29 5.00 -4.52
N THR A 154 -28.12 5.43 -5.47
CA THR A 154 -29.13 4.58 -6.10
C THR A 154 -28.72 4.30 -7.53
N ASP A 155 -28.62 3.03 -7.91
CA ASP A 155 -28.31 2.67 -9.29
C ASP A 155 -29.52 2.84 -10.22
N LYS A 156 -29.29 2.75 -11.54
CA LYS A 156 -30.35 2.85 -12.56
C LYS A 156 -31.43 1.77 -12.42
N LYS A 157 -31.19 0.72 -11.63
CA LYS A 157 -32.11 -0.38 -11.33
C LYS A 157 -32.83 -0.18 -9.99
N GLN A 158 -32.78 1.02 -9.41
CA GLN A 158 -33.40 1.36 -8.12
C GLN A 158 -32.85 0.56 -6.93
N ARG A 159 -31.63 0.02 -7.04
CA ARG A 159 -30.94 -0.58 -5.92
C ARG A 159 -30.20 0.51 -5.17
N CYS A 160 -30.53 0.65 -3.89
CA CYS A 160 -29.80 1.56 -3.02
C CYS A 160 -28.60 0.83 -2.41
N ILE A 161 -27.41 1.41 -2.54
CA ILE A 161 -26.17 0.90 -1.96
C ILE A 161 -25.68 1.93 -0.95
N ILE A 162 -25.48 1.48 0.29
CA ILE A 162 -25.01 2.31 1.39
C ILE A 162 -23.57 1.92 1.71
N ASN A 163 -22.65 2.85 1.50
CA ASN A 163 -21.25 2.71 1.84
C ASN A 163 -20.99 3.31 3.22
N PHE A 164 -20.35 2.53 4.08
CA PHE A 164 -19.85 2.95 5.37
C PHE A 164 -18.37 3.20 5.27
N LEU A 165 -17.99 4.43 5.55
CA LEU A 165 -16.64 4.94 5.51
C LEU A 165 -16.29 5.43 6.92
N VAL A 166 -15.03 5.33 7.28
CA VAL A 166 -14.50 5.76 8.55
C VAL A 166 -13.39 6.74 8.26
N ASN A 167 -13.40 7.88 8.93
CA ASN A 167 -12.34 8.87 8.84
C ASN A 167 -11.51 8.86 10.13
N SER A 168 -10.20 9.01 9.96
CA SER A 168 -9.22 9.21 11.03
C SER A 168 -8.22 10.27 10.61
N SER A 169 -7.31 10.64 11.53
CA SER A 169 -6.16 11.50 11.25
C SER A 169 -5.25 10.98 10.12
N ILE A 170 -5.33 9.68 9.81
CA ILE A 170 -4.53 9.01 8.77
C ILE A 170 -5.27 9.05 7.41
N GLY A 171 -6.60 9.15 7.42
CA GLY A 171 -7.41 9.28 6.21
C GLY A 171 -8.77 8.59 6.29
N THR A 172 -9.44 8.49 5.14
CA THR A 172 -10.74 7.83 5.03
C THR A 172 -10.60 6.38 4.57
N MET A 173 -11.09 5.45 5.38
CA MET A 173 -11.13 4.01 5.11
C MET A 173 -12.54 3.54 4.81
N PHE A 174 -12.68 2.64 3.83
CA PHE A 174 -13.96 1.97 3.58
C PHE A 174 -14.13 0.78 4.53
N ILE A 175 -15.24 0.74 5.25
CA ILE A 175 -15.56 -0.37 6.17
C ILE A 175 -16.32 -1.46 5.42
N LYS A 176 -17.48 -1.11 4.85
CA LYS A 176 -18.32 -2.05 4.10
C LYS A 176 -19.39 -1.33 3.28
N SER A 177 -19.96 -2.07 2.34
CA SER A 177 -21.12 -1.65 1.55
C SER A 177 -22.28 -2.60 1.83
N ILE A 178 -23.48 -2.05 1.99
CA ILE A 178 -24.70 -2.80 2.28
C ILE A 178 -25.75 -2.45 1.22
N ASN A 179 -26.49 -3.46 0.76
CA ASN A 179 -27.69 -3.23 -0.04
C ASN A 179 -28.79 -2.61 0.84
N GLY A 180 -28.96 -1.30 0.69
CA GLY A 180 -29.93 -0.47 1.39
C GLY A 180 -31.33 -0.47 0.79
N SER A 181 -31.61 -1.20 -0.29
CA SER A 181 -32.89 -1.12 -1.01
C SER A 181 -34.12 -1.39 -0.14
N ASN A 182 -33.95 -2.20 0.91
CA ASN A 182 -34.98 -2.53 1.91
C ASN A 182 -34.95 -1.64 3.16
N PHE A 183 -33.86 -0.88 3.35
CA PHE A 183 -33.58 -0.10 4.56
C PHE A 183 -33.85 1.40 4.36
N VAL A 184 -33.56 1.95 3.19
CA VAL A 184 -33.73 3.39 2.89
C VAL A 184 -35.19 3.82 2.79
N LYS A 185 -36.12 2.86 2.71
CA LYS A 185 -37.56 3.12 2.64
C LYS A 185 -38.19 3.45 4.00
N THR A 186 -37.50 3.21 5.13
CA THR A 186 -38.07 3.44 6.46
C THR A 186 -37.01 3.99 7.40
N ARG A 187 -37.33 5.10 8.07
CA ARG A 187 -36.42 5.82 8.99
C ARG A 187 -35.94 4.95 10.16
N GLU A 188 -36.78 4.04 10.66
CA GLU A 188 -36.45 3.11 11.75
C GLU A 188 -35.38 2.09 11.33
N LYS A 189 -35.53 1.49 10.15
CA LYS A 189 -34.57 0.52 9.60
C LYS A 189 -33.20 1.13 9.34
N LEU A 190 -33.19 2.39 8.93
CA LEU A 190 -31.97 3.16 8.73
C LEU A 190 -31.28 3.46 10.07
N PHE A 191 -32.05 3.79 11.10
CA PHE A 191 -31.53 3.93 12.46
C PHE A 191 -30.91 2.62 12.98
N GLU A 192 -31.63 1.50 12.87
CA GLU A 192 -31.12 0.17 13.27
C GLU A 192 -29.83 -0.20 12.52
N LEU A 193 -29.78 0.10 11.22
CA LEU A 193 -28.58 -0.13 10.42
C LEU A 193 -27.39 0.67 10.97
N LEU A 194 -27.54 1.97 11.16
CA LEU A 194 -26.49 2.83 11.72
C LEU A 194 -26.07 2.37 13.11
N ASP A 195 -27.02 2.02 13.96
CA ASP A 195 -26.79 1.57 15.34
C ASP A 195 -25.96 0.29 15.37
N SER A 196 -26.30 -0.67 14.49
CA SER A 196 -25.55 -1.92 14.31
C SER A 196 -24.12 -1.70 13.81
N ILE A 197 -23.89 -0.69 12.96
CA ILE A 197 -22.53 -0.39 12.47
C ILE A 197 -21.66 0.14 13.59
N VAL A 198 -22.19 1.06 14.40
CA VAL A 198 -21.41 1.60 15.49
C VAL A 198 -21.21 0.57 16.60
N GLU A 199 -22.18 -0.32 16.85
CA GLU A 199 -21.96 -1.44 17.77
C GLU A 199 -20.87 -2.39 17.27
N HIS A 200 -20.83 -2.66 15.96
CA HIS A 200 -19.77 -3.46 15.35
C HIS A 200 -18.39 -2.80 15.45
N ILE A 201 -18.32 -1.47 15.32
CA ILE A 201 -17.07 -0.71 15.43
C ILE A 201 -16.61 -0.56 16.89
N GLY A 202 -17.56 -0.48 17.83
CA GLY A 202 -17.33 -0.08 19.22
C GLY A 202 -17.78 1.36 19.45
N LYS A 203 -18.70 1.56 20.40
CA LYS A 203 -19.31 2.88 20.68
C LYS A 203 -18.27 3.88 21.18
N GLU A 204 -17.31 3.41 21.93
CA GLU A 204 -16.17 4.13 22.47
C GLU A 204 -15.18 4.61 21.40
N LYS A 205 -15.17 3.98 20.22
CA LYS A 205 -14.29 4.33 19.12
C LYS A 205 -14.91 5.32 18.14
N VAL A 206 -16.22 5.54 18.18
CA VAL A 206 -16.90 6.42 17.22
C VAL A 206 -17.19 7.77 17.87
N VAL A 207 -16.39 8.78 17.52
CA VAL A 207 -16.59 10.15 17.99
C VAL A 207 -17.81 10.80 17.34
N LYS A 208 -18.08 10.50 16.05
CA LYS A 208 -19.13 11.17 15.26
C LYS A 208 -19.65 10.30 14.12
N VAL A 209 -20.93 10.42 13.73
CA VAL A 209 -21.48 9.90 12.45
C VAL A 209 -21.91 11.11 11.64
N ILE A 210 -21.43 11.17 10.42
CA ILE A 210 -21.87 12.12 9.41
C ILE A 210 -22.77 11.37 8.42
N THR A 211 -23.98 11.89 8.26
CA THR A 211 -24.96 11.43 7.25
C THR A 211 -25.26 12.55 6.27
N ASP A 212 -25.80 12.19 5.11
CA ASP A 212 -26.32 13.13 4.13
C ASP A 212 -27.52 13.93 4.66
N ASN A 213 -27.72 15.13 4.10
CA ASN A 213 -28.80 16.04 4.47
C ASN A 213 -30.18 15.66 3.87
N GLY A 214 -30.36 14.43 3.42
CA GLY A 214 -31.67 13.99 2.94
C GLY A 214 -32.70 14.05 4.06
N SER A 215 -33.93 14.45 3.75
CA SER A 215 -35.03 14.53 4.73
C SER A 215 -35.25 13.23 5.52
N ASN A 216 -34.95 12.09 4.90
CA ASN A 216 -35.03 10.76 5.49
C ASN A 216 -34.04 10.52 6.65
N TYR A 217 -33.02 11.36 6.80
CA TYR A 217 -31.93 11.21 7.78
C TYR A 217 -32.06 12.13 9.00
N VAL A 218 -32.91 13.15 8.93
CA VAL A 218 -33.12 14.10 10.03
C VAL A 218 -33.65 13.38 11.28
N LEU A 219 -34.64 12.51 11.11
CA LEU A 219 -35.27 11.81 12.23
C LEU A 219 -34.40 10.69 12.81
N PRO A 220 -33.74 9.83 11.99
CA PRO A 220 -32.72 8.91 12.47
C PRO A 220 -31.55 9.61 13.17
N GLY A 221 -31.14 10.79 12.69
CA GLY A 221 -30.12 11.62 13.34
C GLY A 221 -30.53 12.03 14.76
N LYS A 222 -31.75 12.55 14.93
CA LYS A 222 -32.32 12.88 16.24
C LYS A 222 -32.45 11.67 17.17
N MET A 223 -32.86 10.53 16.62
CA MET A 223 -32.91 9.26 17.37
C MET A 223 -31.51 8.84 17.84
N PHE A 224 -30.49 9.08 17.01
CA PHE A 224 -29.09 8.82 17.33
C PHE A 224 -28.57 9.72 18.45
N GLU A 225 -28.81 11.02 18.34
CA GLU A 225 -28.47 12.01 19.39
C GLU A 225 -29.10 11.64 20.73
N ALA A 226 -30.39 11.28 20.72
CA ALA A 226 -31.11 10.90 21.93
C ALA A 226 -30.54 9.63 22.58
N LYS A 227 -30.17 8.62 21.77
CA LYS A 227 -29.59 7.37 22.25
C LYS A 227 -28.14 7.54 22.70
N ARG A 228 -27.38 8.47 22.11
CA ARG A 228 -25.93 8.61 22.32
C ARG A 228 -25.56 10.09 22.48
N LYS A 229 -25.39 10.51 23.74
CA LYS A 229 -25.23 11.91 24.16
C LYS A 229 -23.97 12.65 23.66
N PHE A 230 -23.03 11.96 22.99
CA PHE A 230 -21.74 12.53 22.54
C PHE A 230 -21.67 12.76 21.03
N PHE A 231 -22.83 12.93 20.40
CA PHE A 231 -22.95 12.80 18.97
C PHE A 231 -23.52 14.08 18.36
N GLU A 232 -22.68 14.80 17.62
CA GLU A 232 -23.13 15.93 16.80
C GLU A 232 -23.40 15.46 15.37
N PRO A 233 -24.65 15.47 14.88
CA PRO A 233 -24.92 15.36 13.45
C PRO A 233 -24.51 16.69 12.81
N HIS A 234 -23.25 16.78 12.38
CA HIS A 234 -22.91 17.84 11.45
C HIS A 234 -23.47 17.47 10.08
N VAL A 235 -24.57 18.13 9.76
CA VAL A 235 -25.06 18.29 8.41
C VAL A 235 -24.12 19.28 7.71
N GLN A 236 -23.13 18.78 6.96
CA GLN A 236 -22.41 19.63 6.01
C GLN A 236 -22.88 19.32 4.59
N PRO A 237 -23.10 20.33 3.73
CA PRO A 237 -23.29 20.11 2.31
C PRO A 237 -22.02 19.47 1.77
N ILE A 238 -22.11 18.26 1.23
CA ILE A 238 -21.05 17.73 0.38
C ILE A 238 -21.20 18.48 -0.95
N ALA A 239 -20.27 19.40 -1.20
CA ALA A 239 -20.15 20.09 -2.49
C ALA A 239 -19.72 19.13 -3.59
#